data_AF-A0A212F028-F1
#
_entry.id   AF-A0A212F028-F1
#
_cell.length_a   1.000
_cell.length_b   1.000
_cell.length_c   1.000
_cell.angle_alpha   90.00
_cell.angle_beta   90.00
_cell.angle_gamma   90.00
#
_symmetry.space_group_name_H-M   'P 1'
#
loop_
_entity.id
_entity.type
_entity.pdbx_description
1 polymer ?
#
loop_
_entity_poly.entity_id
_entity_poly.type
_entity_poly.pdbx_seq_one_letter_code
_entity_poly.pdbx_strand_id
1 'polypeptide(L)'
;ISQGFMCLWCNEAGKTFYSMEAARAHMIDKGHCKMLHEGLALAEYSDYYDYSASYPDNEDGENMDVDEEVEGPTPLETSNLELVLPSGITVGHRSLMKYYKQNLSYDSQALVKKSDRKLHRVLGVYRALGWSPKERAEVAKKARDIHFMKRVQSKWQMKMSMKNNKFQKHYRPQVIF
;
A
#
# COMPACT_ATOMS: atom_id res chain seq x y z
N ILE A 1 13.21 16.31 -46.23
CA ILE A 1 13.03 15.20 -47.21
C ILE A 1 13.44 15.60 -48.64
N SER A 2 12.98 16.74 -49.17
CA SER A 2 13.25 17.12 -50.57
C SER A 2 14.68 17.58 -50.84
N GLN A 3 15.29 18.32 -49.91
CA GLN A 3 16.65 18.85 -50.08
C GLN A 3 17.71 17.93 -49.45
N GLY A 4 17.46 17.42 -48.24
CA GLY A 4 18.42 16.56 -47.52
C GLY A 4 18.27 15.05 -47.74
N PHE A 5 17.29 14.60 -48.55
CA PHE A 5 16.98 13.17 -48.78
C PHE A 5 17.05 12.29 -47.54
N MET A 6 16.56 12.80 -46.40
CA MET A 6 16.63 12.12 -45.11
C MET A 6 15.23 11.81 -44.58
N CYS A 7 15.17 10.74 -43.78
CA CYS A 7 13.96 10.30 -43.11
C CYS A 7 13.80 11.03 -41.77
N LEU A 8 12.62 11.60 -41.52
CA LEU A 8 12.32 12.44 -40.35
C LEU A 8 12.28 11.68 -39.02
N TRP A 9 12.20 10.35 -39.06
CA TRP A 9 12.22 9.50 -37.87
C TRP A 9 13.59 8.89 -37.60
N CYS A 10 14.34 8.56 -38.66
CA CYS A 10 15.67 7.97 -38.49
C CYS A 10 16.77 9.01 -38.25
N ASN A 11 16.54 10.28 -38.64
CA ASN A 11 17.54 11.34 -38.67
C ASN A 11 18.91 10.80 -39.15
N GLU A 12 19.90 10.76 -38.26
CA GLU A 12 21.29 10.38 -38.55
C GLU A 12 21.60 8.90 -38.26
N ALA A 13 20.76 8.20 -37.49
CA ALA A 13 20.94 6.77 -37.20
C ALA A 13 20.55 5.88 -38.39
N GLY A 14 20.05 6.48 -39.47
CA GLY A 14 19.49 5.81 -40.63
C GLY A 14 20.43 5.67 -41.82
N LYS A 15 19.87 5.15 -42.91
CA LYS A 15 20.53 5.12 -44.22
C LYS A 15 20.43 6.52 -44.86
N THR A 16 21.51 6.99 -45.47
CA THR A 16 21.48 8.17 -46.35
C THR A 16 20.81 7.79 -47.67
N PHE A 17 19.81 8.56 -48.11
CA PHE A 17 19.17 8.36 -49.42
C PHE A 17 19.74 9.33 -50.45
N TYR A 18 19.72 8.94 -51.71
CA TYR A 18 20.21 9.74 -52.83
C TYR A 18 19.08 10.32 -53.70
N SER A 19 17.82 10.03 -53.36
CA SER A 19 16.65 10.54 -54.07
C SER A 19 15.46 10.76 -53.15
N MET A 20 14.56 11.67 -53.54
CA MET A 20 13.31 11.94 -52.82
C MET A 20 12.40 10.72 -52.77
N GLU A 21 12.34 9.98 -53.87
CA GLU A 21 11.50 8.79 -54.01
C GLU A 21 11.97 7.67 -53.08
N ALA A 22 13.29 7.46 -52.98
CA ALA A 22 13.85 6.47 -52.07
C ALA A 22 13.57 6.82 -50.59
N ALA A 23 13.69 8.10 -50.22
CA ALA A 23 13.36 8.56 -48.87
C ALA A 23 11.87 8.39 -48.56
N ARG A 24 10.98 8.70 -49.52
CA ARG A 24 9.52 8.53 -49.36
C ARG A 24 9.11 7.06 -49.29
N ALA A 25 9.62 6.21 -50.16
CA ALA A 25 9.38 4.77 -50.13
C ALA A 25 9.81 4.18 -48.78
N HIS A 26 11.01 4.54 -48.30
CA HIS A 26 11.47 4.13 -46.98
C HIS A 26 10.52 4.55 -45.85
N MET A 27 10.03 5.80 -45.88
CA MET A 27 9.11 6.31 -44.87
C MET A 27 7.78 5.55 -44.87
N ILE A 28 7.27 5.17 -46.03
CA ILE A 28 6.02 4.41 -46.17
C ILE A 28 6.23 2.96 -45.74
N ASP A 29 7.26 2.30 -46.28
CA ASP A 29 7.54 0.88 -46.03
C ASP A 29 7.80 0.58 -44.56
N LYS A 30 8.50 1.48 -43.86
CA LYS A 30 8.78 1.36 -42.42
C LYS A 30 7.74 2.03 -41.52
N GLY A 31 6.79 2.77 -42.08
CA GLY A 31 5.84 3.57 -41.31
C GLY A 31 6.49 4.74 -40.54
N HIS A 32 7.64 5.22 -41.00
CA HIS A 32 8.36 6.39 -40.46
C HIS A 32 7.74 7.72 -40.95
N CYS A 33 6.42 7.80 -41.00
CA CYS A 33 5.67 9.01 -41.36
C CYS A 33 5.23 9.82 -40.13
N LYS A 34 5.98 9.69 -39.03
CA LYS A 34 5.77 10.40 -37.77
C LYS A 34 7.00 11.27 -37.50
N MET A 35 6.81 12.36 -36.77
CA MET A 35 7.92 13.19 -36.29
C MET A 35 8.47 12.59 -35.00
N LEU A 36 9.80 12.51 -34.87
CA LEU A 36 10.45 12.12 -33.63
C LEU A 36 10.28 13.27 -32.62
N HIS A 37 9.78 12.97 -31.42
CA HIS A 37 9.53 13.96 -30.35
C HIS A 37 10.34 13.64 -29.08
N GLU A 38 11.39 12.84 -29.22
CA GLU A 38 12.21 12.34 -28.13
C GLU A 38 13.66 12.84 -28.25
N GLY A 39 14.30 13.09 -27.11
CA GLY A 39 15.72 13.46 -27.04
C GLY A 39 16.03 14.82 -27.68
N LEU A 40 17.19 14.91 -28.35
CA LEU A 40 17.70 16.14 -28.93
C LEU A 40 16.85 16.69 -30.08
N ALA A 41 16.08 15.83 -30.76
CA ALA A 41 15.23 16.27 -31.87
C ALA A 41 14.12 17.24 -31.42
N LEU A 42 13.69 17.19 -30.15
CA LEU A 42 12.68 18.14 -29.66
C LEU A 42 13.22 19.58 -29.65
N ALA A 43 14.51 19.77 -29.39
CA ALA A 43 15.13 21.09 -29.41
C ALA A 43 15.13 21.72 -30.81
N GLU A 44 15.28 20.91 -31.88
CA GLU A 44 15.20 21.36 -33.27
C GLU A 44 13.82 21.94 -33.63
N TYR A 45 12.77 21.50 -32.92
CA TYR A 45 11.40 21.94 -33.15
C TYR A 45 10.91 22.98 -32.14
N SER A 46 11.69 23.31 -31.12
CA SER A 46 11.26 24.17 -30.01
C SER A 46 10.79 25.55 -30.48
N ASP A 47 11.48 26.17 -31.42
CA ASP A 47 11.12 27.48 -32.01
C ASP A 47 9.72 27.54 -32.64
N TYR A 48 9.16 26.38 -33.01
CA TYR A 48 7.85 26.29 -33.67
C TYR A 48 6.70 26.05 -32.70
N TYR A 49 6.98 25.77 -31.42
CA TYR A 49 5.98 25.46 -30.40
C TYR A 49 6.06 26.42 -29.21
N ASP A 50 4.91 26.95 -28.82
CA ASP A 50 4.79 27.76 -27.61
C ASP A 50 4.41 26.88 -26.41
N TYR A 51 5.32 26.77 -25.44
CA TYR A 51 5.14 26.01 -24.19
C TYR A 51 4.77 26.90 -22.99
N SER A 52 4.59 28.21 -23.18
CA SER A 52 4.31 29.15 -22.09
C SER A 52 3.08 28.73 -21.26
N ALA A 53 2.02 28.21 -21.90
CA ALA A 53 0.80 27.78 -21.22
C ALA A 53 0.95 26.48 -20.38
N SER A 54 2.01 25.71 -20.58
CA SER A 54 2.23 24.45 -19.85
C SER A 54 2.97 24.64 -18.52
N TYR A 55 3.56 25.80 -18.28
CA TYR A 55 4.23 26.10 -17.01
C TYR A 55 3.21 26.64 -15.99
N PRO A 56 3.12 26.02 -14.79
CA PRO A 56 2.15 26.42 -13.78
C PRO A 56 2.38 27.82 -13.19
N ASP A 57 3.57 28.40 -13.38
CA ASP A 57 3.94 29.73 -12.88
C ASP A 57 3.43 30.89 -13.77
N ASN A 58 2.68 30.60 -14.84
CA ASN A 58 2.19 31.59 -15.81
C ASN A 58 0.91 32.34 -15.35
N GLU A 59 0.61 32.37 -14.04
CA GLU A 59 -0.61 32.99 -13.51
C GLU A 59 -0.53 34.51 -13.39
N ASP A 60 0.67 35.10 -13.43
CA ASP A 60 0.87 36.54 -13.35
C ASP A 60 1.43 37.04 -14.68
N GLY A 61 0.66 37.83 -15.43
CA GLY A 61 1.00 38.37 -16.76
C GLY A 61 2.18 39.35 -16.81
N GLU A 62 3.25 39.06 -16.08
CA GLU A 62 4.55 39.67 -16.18
C GLU A 62 5.39 38.90 -17.21
N ASN A 63 6.22 39.64 -17.94
CA ASN A 63 7.01 39.14 -19.08
C ASN A 63 7.90 37.97 -18.66
N MET A 64 7.41 36.74 -18.85
CA MET A 64 8.21 35.52 -18.77
C MET A 64 9.28 35.59 -19.86
N ASP A 65 10.54 35.69 -19.46
CA ASP A 65 11.67 35.61 -20.37
C ASP A 65 11.74 34.17 -20.90
N VAL A 66 11.56 34.01 -22.20
CA VAL A 66 11.52 32.70 -22.88
C VAL A 66 12.86 31.97 -22.74
N ASP A 67 13.94 32.73 -22.49
CA ASP A 67 15.30 32.22 -22.29
C ASP A 67 15.65 31.98 -20.81
N GLU A 68 14.73 32.20 -19.85
CA GLU A 68 14.98 31.92 -18.43
C GLU A 68 15.07 30.40 -18.17
N GLU A 69 16.23 29.94 -17.70
CA GLU A 69 16.50 28.54 -17.41
C GLU A 69 15.67 28.09 -16.20
N VAL A 70 14.48 27.56 -16.45
CA VAL A 70 13.59 26.99 -15.44
C VAL A 70 14.33 25.88 -14.68
N GLU A 71 14.39 25.99 -13.35
CA GLU A 71 14.91 24.92 -12.49
C GLU A 71 14.18 23.62 -12.85
N GLY A 72 14.94 22.64 -13.34
CA GLY A 72 14.40 21.37 -13.79
C GLY A 72 13.49 20.72 -12.74
N PRO A 73 12.60 19.81 -13.15
CA PRO A 73 11.61 19.21 -12.26
C PRO A 73 12.28 18.73 -10.98
N THR A 74 11.74 19.15 -9.83
CA THR A 74 12.28 18.77 -8.52
C THR A 74 12.57 17.27 -8.53
N PRO A 75 13.79 16.84 -8.18
CA PRO A 75 14.15 15.44 -8.26
C PRO A 75 13.18 14.69 -7.35
N LEU A 76 12.25 13.96 -7.98
CA LEU A 76 11.27 13.18 -7.25
C LEU A 76 12.04 12.25 -6.33
N GLU A 77 11.69 12.22 -5.05
CA GLU A 77 12.32 11.30 -4.11
C GLU A 77 11.98 9.87 -4.53
N THR A 78 12.88 9.25 -5.28
CA THR A 78 12.71 7.87 -5.72
C THR A 78 13.22 6.98 -4.61
N SER A 79 12.35 6.62 -3.66
CA SER A 79 12.62 5.38 -2.96
C SER A 79 12.52 4.24 -3.99
N ASN A 80 13.39 3.23 -3.92
CA ASN A 80 13.43 2.15 -4.94
C ASN A 80 12.09 1.38 -5.08
N LEU A 81 11.15 1.56 -4.15
CA LEU A 81 9.92 0.80 -4.03
C LEU A 81 8.66 1.65 -4.24
N GLU A 82 8.74 2.97 -4.00
CA GLU A 82 7.61 3.89 -4.01
C GLU A 82 8.05 5.27 -4.54
N LEU A 83 7.19 5.90 -5.33
CA LEU A 83 7.37 7.24 -5.88
C LEU A 83 6.33 8.17 -5.26
N VAL A 84 6.78 9.23 -4.58
CA VAL A 84 5.89 10.27 -4.08
C VAL A 84 5.76 11.36 -5.14
N LEU A 85 4.54 11.60 -5.61
CA LEU A 85 4.28 12.64 -6.60
C LEU A 85 4.16 14.02 -5.91
N PRO A 86 4.37 15.13 -6.64
CA PRO A 86 4.11 16.49 -6.13
C PRO A 86 2.66 16.72 -5.67
N SER A 87 1.71 15.92 -6.18
CA SER A 87 0.32 15.89 -5.72
C SER A 87 0.12 15.24 -4.33
N GLY A 88 1.18 14.68 -3.73
CA GLY A 88 1.14 13.95 -2.47
C GLY A 88 0.71 12.48 -2.60
N ILE A 89 0.40 12.00 -3.81
CA ILE A 89 0.03 10.60 -4.04
C ILE A 89 1.28 9.73 -4.10
N THR A 90 1.27 8.60 -3.38
CA THR A 90 2.35 7.60 -3.41
C THR A 90 2.03 6.47 -4.38
N VAL A 91 2.86 6.28 -5.40
CA VAL A 91 2.71 5.23 -6.42
C VAL A 91 3.72 4.11 -6.16
N GLY A 92 3.24 2.86 -6.06
CA GLY A 92 4.07 1.69 -5.81
C GLY A 92 4.77 1.12 -7.05
N HIS A 93 5.87 0.41 -6.85
CA HIS A 93 6.66 -0.17 -7.93
C HIS A 93 6.09 -1.51 -8.46
N ARG A 94 6.24 -1.79 -9.77
CA ARG A 94 5.75 -3.02 -10.42
C ARG A 94 6.30 -4.32 -9.84
N SER A 95 7.49 -4.31 -9.24
CA SER A 95 8.09 -5.49 -8.59
C SER A 95 7.25 -5.98 -7.41
N LEU A 96 6.53 -5.07 -6.74
CA LEU A 96 5.67 -5.37 -5.61
C LEU A 96 4.23 -5.70 -6.02
N MET A 97 3.93 -5.80 -7.33
CA MET A 97 2.58 -6.08 -7.83
C MET A 97 1.99 -7.38 -7.25
N LYS A 98 2.83 -8.39 -6.97
CA LYS A 98 2.39 -9.63 -6.30
C LYS A 98 1.80 -9.35 -4.91
N TYR A 99 2.42 -8.45 -4.15
CA TYR A 99 1.99 -8.07 -2.81
C TYR A 99 0.80 -7.11 -2.87
N TYR A 100 0.77 -6.15 -3.80
CA TYR A 100 -0.35 -5.24 -3.97
C TYR A 100 -1.65 -5.93 -4.42
N LYS A 101 -1.54 -7.07 -5.12
CA LYS A 101 -2.70 -7.92 -5.46
C LYS A 101 -3.11 -8.86 -4.32
N GLN A 102 -2.38 -8.91 -3.22
CA GLN A 102 -2.67 -9.81 -2.12
C GLN A 102 -3.83 -9.24 -1.29
N ASN A 103 -4.94 -9.98 -1.27
CA ASN A 103 -6.02 -9.73 -0.33
C ASN A 103 -5.73 -10.50 0.96
N LEU A 104 -5.05 -9.89 1.92
CA LEU A 104 -4.86 -10.51 3.23
C LEU A 104 -6.19 -10.49 3.99
N SER A 105 -6.64 -11.66 4.43
CA SER A 105 -7.70 -11.73 5.43
C SER A 105 -7.16 -11.17 6.74
N TYR A 106 -7.70 -10.04 7.18
CA TYR A 106 -7.39 -9.43 8.48
C TYR A 106 -7.67 -10.36 9.68
N ASP A 107 -8.42 -11.45 9.46
CA ASP A 107 -8.79 -12.47 10.43
C ASP A 107 -7.64 -13.45 10.81
N SER A 108 -6.38 -13.15 10.46
CA SER A 108 -5.21 -13.93 10.92
C SER A 108 -4.77 -13.58 12.35
N GLN A 109 -5.28 -12.49 12.93
CA GLN A 109 -5.50 -12.52 14.38
C GLN A 109 -6.57 -13.57 14.58
N ALA A 110 -6.16 -14.73 15.08
CA ALA A 110 -7.05 -15.77 15.60
C ALA A 110 -7.83 -15.21 16.80
N LEU A 111 -8.71 -14.24 16.57
CA LEU A 111 -9.97 -14.11 17.26
C LEU A 111 -10.68 -15.41 16.91
N VAL A 112 -10.36 -16.46 17.67
CA VAL A 112 -11.22 -17.59 17.85
C VAL A 112 -12.54 -16.98 18.29
N LYS A 113 -13.41 -16.66 17.32
CA LYS A 113 -14.80 -16.38 17.59
C LYS A 113 -15.21 -17.58 18.43
N LYS A 114 -15.66 -17.34 19.65
CA LYS A 114 -16.14 -18.35 20.61
C LYS A 114 -17.38 -19.08 20.07
N SER A 115 -17.51 -19.28 18.76
CA SER A 115 -18.46 -20.18 18.15
C SER A 115 -17.98 -21.61 18.37
N ASP A 116 -18.30 -22.07 19.57
CA ASP A 116 -18.11 -23.38 20.20
C ASP A 116 -18.29 -24.58 19.24
N ARG A 117 -19.18 -24.45 18.24
CA ARG A 117 -19.61 -25.58 17.40
C ARG A 117 -18.56 -26.10 16.42
N LYS A 118 -17.79 -25.22 15.76
CA LYS A 118 -16.76 -25.65 14.79
C LYS A 118 -15.56 -26.28 15.52
N LEU A 119 -15.17 -25.71 16.66
CA LEU A 119 -14.13 -26.27 17.52
C LEU A 119 -14.55 -27.64 18.05
N HIS A 120 -15.78 -27.80 18.52
CA HIS A 120 -16.28 -29.11 18.96
C HIS A 120 -16.28 -30.16 17.84
N ARG A 121 -16.67 -29.79 16.62
CA ARG A 121 -16.60 -30.69 15.46
C ARG A 121 -15.17 -31.10 15.14
N VAL A 122 -14.24 -30.13 15.10
CA VAL A 122 -12.82 -30.37 14.85
C VAL A 122 -12.19 -31.24 15.94
N LEU A 123 -12.46 -30.95 17.21
CA LEU A 123 -12.03 -31.77 18.34
C LEU A 123 -12.63 -33.19 18.29
N GLY A 124 -13.85 -33.35 17.80
CA GLY A 124 -14.49 -34.65 17.58
C GLY A 124 -13.77 -35.47 16.50
N VAL A 125 -13.45 -34.85 15.37
CA VAL A 125 -12.67 -35.49 14.27
C VAL A 125 -11.29 -35.90 14.75
N TYR A 126 -10.62 -35.02 15.49
CA TYR A 126 -9.32 -35.33 16.08
C TYR A 126 -9.36 -36.49 17.07
N ARG A 127 -10.39 -36.54 17.93
CA ARG A 127 -10.62 -37.69 18.83
C ARG A 127 -10.86 -38.99 18.06
N ALA A 128 -11.60 -38.94 16.95
CA ALA A 128 -11.86 -40.09 16.08
C ALA A 128 -10.61 -40.57 15.34
N LEU A 129 -9.72 -39.65 14.96
CA LEU A 129 -8.40 -39.93 14.37
C LEU A 129 -7.38 -40.49 15.39
N GLY A 130 -7.79 -40.72 16.64
CA GLY A 130 -6.92 -41.27 17.68
C GLY A 130 -6.06 -40.23 18.39
N TRP A 131 -6.30 -38.92 18.19
CA TRP A 131 -5.71 -37.89 19.04
C TRP A 131 -6.38 -37.96 20.43
N SER A 132 -5.82 -38.80 21.28
CA SER A 132 -6.26 -38.99 22.66
C SER A 132 -5.40 -38.11 23.59
N PRO A 133 -6.00 -37.26 24.44
CA PRO A 133 -5.27 -36.65 25.55
C PRO A 133 -4.79 -37.77 26.46
N LYS A 134 -3.47 -37.93 26.60
CA LYS A 134 -2.85 -39.05 27.32
C LYS A 134 -3.19 -39.11 28.81
N GLU A 135 -3.81 -38.06 29.38
CA GLU A 135 -3.98 -37.88 30.83
C GLU A 135 -5.41 -37.43 31.21
N ARG A 136 -6.45 -38.11 30.71
CA ARG A 136 -7.86 -37.77 31.05
C ARG A 136 -8.12 -37.73 32.56
N ALA A 137 -7.48 -38.61 33.33
CA ALA A 137 -7.60 -38.68 34.77
C ALA A 137 -7.00 -37.44 35.46
N GLU A 138 -5.85 -36.95 34.98
CA GLU A 138 -5.20 -35.77 35.54
C GLU A 138 -5.95 -34.49 35.19
N VAL A 139 -6.48 -34.39 33.98
CA VAL A 139 -7.33 -33.27 33.58
C VAL A 139 -8.60 -33.21 34.44
N ALA A 140 -9.23 -34.36 34.70
CA ALA A 140 -10.40 -34.43 35.57
C ALA A 140 -10.08 -34.09 37.03
N LYS A 141 -8.93 -34.55 37.55
CA LYS A 141 -8.44 -34.19 38.89
C LYS A 141 -8.17 -32.69 39.00
N LYS A 142 -7.44 -32.12 38.03
CA LYS A 142 -7.13 -30.70 37.95
C LYS A 142 -8.39 -29.83 37.85
N ALA A 143 -9.40 -30.27 37.09
CA ALA A 143 -10.69 -29.57 37.03
C ALA A 143 -11.40 -29.54 38.40
N ARG A 144 -11.45 -30.68 39.11
CA ARG A 144 -12.01 -30.73 40.48
C ARG A 144 -11.25 -29.83 41.44
N ASP A 145 -9.92 -29.85 41.38
CA ASP A 145 -9.06 -29.03 42.23
C ASP A 145 -9.26 -27.54 41.95
N ILE A 146 -9.37 -27.13 40.68
CA ILE A 146 -9.69 -25.75 40.27
C ILE A 146 -11.06 -25.33 40.81
N HIS A 147 -12.08 -26.20 40.71
CA HIS A 147 -13.41 -25.90 41.25
C HIS A 147 -13.40 -25.73 42.77
N PHE A 148 -12.67 -26.58 43.48
CA PHE A 148 -12.50 -26.47 44.92
C PHE A 148 -11.77 -25.18 45.30
N MET A 149 -10.65 -24.88 44.65
CA MET A 149 -9.86 -23.65 44.85
C MET A 149 -10.72 -22.39 44.62
N LYS A 150 -11.51 -22.35 43.54
CA LYS A 150 -12.45 -21.25 43.27
C LYS A 150 -13.50 -21.09 44.36
N ARG A 151 -14.01 -22.19 44.90
CA ARG A 151 -14.99 -22.17 46.01
C ARG A 151 -14.36 -21.63 47.30
N VAL A 152 -13.13 -22.02 47.60
CA VAL A 152 -12.39 -21.51 48.77
C VAL A 152 -12.09 -20.01 48.60
N GLN A 153 -11.60 -19.61 47.43
CA GLN A 153 -11.29 -18.22 47.11
C GLN A 153 -12.53 -17.31 47.22
N SER A 154 -13.65 -17.72 46.61
CA SER A 154 -14.91 -16.95 46.67
C SER A 154 -15.44 -16.82 48.10
N LYS A 155 -15.39 -17.91 48.89
CA LYS A 155 -15.75 -17.87 50.31
C LYS A 155 -14.87 -16.91 51.10
N TRP A 156 -13.56 -16.90 50.84
CA TRP A 156 -12.63 -16.00 51.51
C TRP A 156 -12.87 -14.54 51.10
N GLN A 157 -13.06 -14.26 49.81
CA GLN A 157 -13.41 -12.94 49.30
C GLN A 157 -14.70 -12.40 49.93
N MET A 158 -15.75 -13.22 50.03
CA MET A 158 -17.00 -12.83 50.69
C MET A 158 -16.77 -12.45 52.15
N LYS A 159 -16.03 -13.27 52.91
CA LYS A 159 -15.69 -12.99 54.31
C LYS A 159 -14.87 -11.70 54.46
N MET A 160 -13.91 -11.46 53.58
CA MET A 160 -13.10 -10.25 53.59
C MET A 160 -13.95 -9.02 53.28
N SER A 161 -14.81 -9.10 52.26
CA SER A 161 -15.74 -8.03 51.87
C SER A 161 -16.69 -7.64 53.01
N MET A 162 -17.27 -8.64 53.70
CA MET A 162 -18.12 -8.39 54.87
C MET A 162 -17.38 -7.71 56.03
N LYS A 163 -16.09 -8.01 56.23
CA LYS A 163 -15.27 -7.31 57.23
C LYS A 163 -14.93 -5.88 56.80
N ASN A 164 -14.72 -5.63 55.51
CA ASN A 164 -14.47 -4.30 54.95
C ASN A 164 -15.64 -3.34 55.17
N ASN A 165 -16.88 -3.81 55.30
CA ASN A 165 -18.02 -2.95 55.66
C ASN A 165 -17.83 -2.23 57.01
N LYS A 166 -17.05 -2.80 57.94
CA LYS A 166 -16.73 -2.17 59.22
C LYS A 166 -15.60 -1.12 59.15
N PHE A 167 -14.90 -1.02 58.02
CA PHE A 167 -13.79 -0.08 57.81
C PHE A 167 -14.25 1.30 57.29
N GLN A 168 -15.49 1.69 57.52
CA GLN A 168 -16.00 3.01 57.16
C GLN A 168 -15.63 4.05 58.23
N LYS A 169 -14.41 4.59 58.18
CA LYS A 169 -13.86 5.52 59.19
C LYS A 169 -14.69 6.80 59.42
N HIS A 170 -15.44 7.24 58.40
CA HIS A 170 -16.25 8.46 58.43
C HIS A 170 -17.70 8.20 58.00
N TYR A 171 -18.30 7.11 58.50
CA TYR A 171 -19.71 6.82 58.20
C TYR A 171 -20.65 7.83 58.87
N ARG A 172 -21.57 8.41 58.10
CA ARG A 172 -22.61 9.35 58.58
C ARG A 172 -24.00 8.78 58.26
N PRO A 173 -24.85 8.48 59.27
CA PRO A 173 -26.22 8.02 59.03
C PRO A 173 -27.06 9.13 58.38
N GLN A 174 -27.92 8.78 57.42
CA GLN A 174 -28.74 9.73 56.67
C GLN A 174 -30.02 10.15 57.39
N VAL A 175 -30.59 9.27 58.21
CA VAL A 175 -31.82 9.52 58.97
C VAL A 175 -31.48 9.46 60.45
N ILE A 176 -31.90 10.47 61.19
CA ILE A 176 -31.82 10.53 62.65
C ILE A 176 -33.25 10.30 63.14
N PHE A 177 -33.47 9.21 63.87
CA PHE A 177 -34.76 8.89 64.48
C PHE A 177 -34.93 9.61 65.81
#